data_AF-A0A920HTF2-F1
#
_entry.id   AF-A0A920HTF2-F1
#
_cell.length_a   1.000
_cell.length_b   1.000
_cell.length_c   1.000
_cell.angle_alpha   90.00
_cell.angle_beta   90.00
_cell.angle_gamma   90.00
#
_symmetry.space_group_name_H-M   'P 1'
#
loop_
_entity.id
_entity.type
_entity.pdbx_description
1 polymer ?
#
loop_
_entity_poly.entity_id
_entity_poly.type
_entity_poly.pdbx_seq_one_letter_code
_entity_poly.pdbx_strand_id
1 'polypeptide(L)' 'MTIKNSDLFHLDDRSREIFKRIVEEYLAKGFPIGSRTVSQMDRINLSAASIRNVIMT' A
#
# COMPACT_ATOMS: atom_id res chain seq x y z
N MET A 1 4.64 14.77 20.73
CA MET A 1 4.88 14.36 19.33
C MET A 1 3.52 14.13 18.70
N THR A 2 3.03 15.13 17.98
CA THR A 2 1.70 15.13 17.36
C THR A 2 1.75 14.25 16.12
N ILE A 3 0.92 13.22 16.04
CA ILE A 3 0.67 12.50 14.78
C ILE A 3 0.14 13.56 13.79
N LYS A 4 0.97 13.96 12.83
CA LYS A 4 0.55 14.89 11.79
C LYS A 4 -0.34 14.11 10.83
N ASN A 5 -1.63 14.44 10.76
CA ASN A 5 -2.60 13.92 9.79
C ASN A 5 -2.25 14.20 8.29
N SER A 6 -1.01 14.62 7.98
CA SER A 6 -0.54 14.98 6.65
C SER A 6 0.24 13.87 5.93
N ASP A 7 0.61 12.78 6.60
CA ASP A 7 1.44 11.73 5.97
C ASP A 7 0.67 10.91 4.90
N LEU A 8 -0.66 10.78 5.03
CA LEU A 8 -1.51 10.17 3.99
C LEU A 8 -1.64 11.05 2.73
N PHE A 9 -1.51 12.37 2.87
CA PHE A 9 -1.58 13.32 1.74
C PHE A 9 -0.23 13.54 1.05
N HIS A 10 0.86 13.04 1.63
CA HIS A 10 2.21 13.03 1.06
C HIS A 10 2.57 11.71 0.36
N LEU A 11 1.56 10.88 0.05
CA LEU A 11 1.73 9.77 -0.87
C LEU A 11 1.98 10.35 -2.27
N ASP A 12 3.24 10.27 -2.71
CA ASP A 12 3.62 10.49 -4.12
C ASP A 12 2.72 9.64 -5.04
N ASP A 13 2.53 10.06 -6.30
CA ASP A 13 1.56 9.44 -7.23
C ASP A 13 1.69 7.93 -7.30
N ARG A 14 2.93 7.43 -7.17
CA ARG A 14 3.24 6.01 -7.12
C ARG A 14 2.65 5.30 -5.91
N SER A 15 2.72 5.89 -4.72
CA SER A 15 2.18 5.31 -3.48
C SER A 15 0.66 5.28 -3.49
N ARG A 16 0.02 6.27 -4.13
CA ARG A 16 -1.43 6.28 -4.34
C ARG A 16 -1.88 5.14 -5.26
N GLU A 17 -1.15 4.88 -6.35
CA GLU A 17 -1.43 3.76 -7.25
C GLU A 17 -1.31 2.40 -6.54
N ILE A 18 -0.31 2.27 -5.65
CA ILE A 18 -0.12 1.06 -4.85
C ILE A 18 -1.30 0.86 -3.87
N PHE A 19 -1.68 1.91 -3.15
CA PHE A 19 -2.80 1.85 -2.22
C PHE A 19 -4.10 1.46 -2.94
N LYS A 20 -4.35 2.05 -4.12
CA LYS A 20 -5.48 1.71 -4.98
C LYS A 20 -5.48 0.22 -5.35
N ARG A 21 -4.36 -0.32 -5.81
CA ARG A 21 -4.20 -1.75 -6.15
C ARG A 21 -4.53 -2.66 -4.96
N ILE A 22 -4.02 -2.31 -3.77
CA ILE A 22 -4.25 -3.08 -2.55
C ILE A 22 -5.74 -3.11 -2.20
N VAL A 23 -6.42 -1.96 -2.31
CA VAL A 23 -7.87 -1.85 -2.06
C VAL A 23 -8.67 -2.63 -3.10
N GLU A 24 -8.34 -2.51 -4.38
CA GLU A 24 -8.99 -3.27 -5.46
C GLU A 24 -8.89 -4.79 -5.23
N GLU A 25 -7.70 -5.28 -4.89
CA GLU A 25 -7.47 -6.71 -4.63
C GLU A 25 -8.16 -7.19 -3.35
N TYR A 26 -8.19 -6.37 -2.30
CA TYR A 26 -8.95 -6.64 -1.08
C TYR A 26 -10.45 -6.75 -1.38
N LEU A 27 -11.00 -5.81 -2.14
CA LEU A 27 -12.40 -5.81 -2.54
C LEU A 27 -12.74 -7.00 -3.44
N ALA A 28 -11.83 -7.40 -4.34
CA ALA A 28 -12.03 -8.52 -5.24
C ALA A 28 -11.99 -9.89 -4.52
N LYS A 29 -11.10 -10.04 -3.53
CA LYS A 29 -10.87 -11.33 -2.84
C LYS A 29 -11.66 -11.48 -1.54
N GLY A 30 -12.03 -10.38 -0.89
CA GLY A 30 -12.78 -10.37 0.37
C GLY A 30 -11.96 -10.76 1.60
N PHE A 31 -10.63 -10.86 1.48
CA PHE A 31 -9.73 -11.19 2.59
C PHE A 31 -8.46 -10.34 2.53
N PRO A 32 -7.80 -10.09 3.69
CA PRO A 32 -6.59 -9.28 3.75
C PRO A 32 -5.46 -9.87 2.88
N ILE A 33 -4.85 -9.02 2.06
CA ILE A 33 -3.73 -9.38 1.19
C ILE A 33 -2.41 -9.10 1.92
N GLY A 34 -1.47 -10.06 1.89
CA GLY A 34 -0.15 -9.88 2.48
C GLY A 34 0.78 -9.00 1.62
N SER A 35 1.67 -8.24 2.25
CA SER A 35 2.67 -7.40 1.57
C SER A 35 3.55 -8.15 0.56
N ARG A 36 3.81 -9.45 0.80
CA ARG A 36 4.54 -10.32 -0.14
C ARG A 36 3.76 -10.54 -1.44
N THR A 37 2.47 -10.82 -1.34
CA THR A 37 1.59 -10.99 -2.50
C THR A 37 1.50 -9.70 -3.30
N VAL A 38 1.40 -8.56 -2.62
CA VAL A 38 1.36 -7.23 -3.27
C VAL A 38 2.70 -6.93 -3.97
N SER A 39 3.85 -7.27 -3.37
CA SER A 39 5.16 -7.07 -4.00
C SER A 39 5.39 -7.90 -5.27
N GLN A 40 4.59 -8.95 -5.46
CA GLN A 40 4.64 -9.84 -6.64
C GLN A 40 3.63 -9.45 -7.71
N MET A 41 2.76 -8.47 -7.46
CA MET A 41 1.83 -7.97 -8.47
C MET A 41 2.60 -7.22 -9.53
N ASP A 42 2.32 -7.53 -10.79
CA ASP A 42 2.92 -6.85 -11.92
C ASP A 42 2.74 -5.33 -11.77
N ARG A 43 3.86 -4.61 -11.90
CA ARG A 43 4.02 -3.15 -11.75
C ARG A 43 4.27 -2.59 -10.34
N ILE A 44 4.24 -3.41 -9.29
CA ILE A 44 4.66 -2.95 -7.95
C ILE A 44 6.16 -3.23 -7.77
N ASN A 45 7.01 -2.34 -8.30
CA ASN A 45 8.47 -2.41 -8.13
C ASN A 45 8.89 -1.86 -6.75
N LEU A 46 8.36 -2.46 -5.68
CA LEU A 46 8.66 -2.14 -4.29
C LEU A 46 8.79 -3.42 -3.47
N SER A 47 9.66 -3.38 -2.47
CA SER A 47 9.83 -4.49 -1.53
C SER A 47 8.62 -4.63 -0.60
N ALA A 48 8.40 -5.85 -0.08
CA ALA A 48 7.38 -6.12 0.92
C ALA A 48 7.51 -5.22 2.18
N ALA A 49 8.73 -4.80 2.52
CA ALA A 49 8.97 -3.85 3.62
C ALA A 49 8.40 -2.45 3.30
N SER A 50 8.57 -1.97 2.07
CA SER A 50 8.04 -0.66 1.65
C SER A 50 6.51 -0.66 1.66
N ILE A 51 5.89 -1.74 1.18
CA ILE A 51 4.43 -1.90 1.20
C ILE A 51 3.90 -1.95 2.63
N ARG A 52 4.60 -2.62 3.54
CA ARG A 52 4.23 -2.66 4.95
C ARG A 52 4.21 -1.25 5.55
N ASN A 53 5.22 -0.44 5.28
CA ASN A 53 5.30 0.93 5.81
C ASN A 53 4.13 1.80 5.35
N VAL A 54 3.65 1.60 4.11
CA VAL A 54 2.46 2.30 3.57
C VAL A 54 1.16 1.83 4.21
N ILE A 55 1.05 0.57 4.64
CA ILE A 55 -0.17 0.01 5.24
C ILE A 55 -0.21 0.19 6.78
N MET A 56 0.94 0.16 7.45
CA MET A 56 1.05 0.13 8.93
C MET A 56 1.38 1.48 9.58
N THR A 57 1.55 2.55 8.81
CA THR A 57 1.68 3.93 9.31
C THR A 57 0.33 4.62 9.20
#